data_AF-A0AA36IZY1-F1
#
_entry.id   AF-A0AA36IZY1-F1
#
_cell.length_a   1.000
_cell.length_b   1.000
_cell.length_c   1.000
_cell.angle_alpha   90.00
_cell.angle_beta   90.00
_cell.angle_gamma   90.00
#
_symmetry.space_group_name_H-M   'P 1'
#
loop_
_entity.id
_entity.type
_entity.pdbx_description
1 polymer ?
#
loop_
_entity_poly.entity_id
_entity_poly.type
_entity_poly.pdbx_seq_one_letter_code
_entity_poly.pdbx_strand_id
1 'polypeptide(L)'
;MKMQYDLRQEALALSRARRSKIAAGTRPAIQAAAVAAAEFEEPQEPLALDLHVETAALQRAHRALRASNTFASPKWTDEEGLGLSWPCPVCGTLLEKGEKVVSPSAGAELDGPAQAEEVLGARIEVLEELLSKTRPQAAEAAACQRRLRAAEAKTVDLEAALDLASRTCDELFSTLELQTAEFQAFAAQVRAAAGPWLEQQNQLEVQLGAVLKAITLPGEKPNKLREELQTERRRLQVSRRRSRRESAQKHEATIRALQTKLLEAEAPERTGLEQDLRQQLDRSSLKASELESALAQQQAKATEEATELKAQVAALEEGAEAKQREAHEAKVSRAKLRIQRTGEGKGLVARSLEVLSTGVVVYKLCAGNGKWQERFLAVTPAPPAAPESLKWSKDVSRRRLSSPSVVPLKEVVHVGFGSDALPEKHRQEVSWCCFSVWTAQRSFHFKAGDERIAENFVLGLSRL
;
A
#
# COMPACT_ATOMS: atom_id res chain seq x y z
N MET A 1 18.91 56.74 20.96
CA MET A 1 19.76 55.52 21.00
C MET A 1 19.10 54.31 21.66
N LYS A 2 18.29 54.43 22.74
CA LYS A 2 17.55 53.29 23.31
C LYS A 2 16.61 52.58 22.31
N MET A 3 15.84 53.36 21.54
CA MET A 3 14.85 52.82 20.59
C MET A 3 15.45 52.02 19.40
N GLN A 4 16.68 52.34 18.97
CA GLN A 4 17.38 51.54 17.94
C GLN A 4 17.94 50.22 18.49
N TYR A 5 18.21 50.16 19.79
CA TYR A 5 18.65 48.94 20.46
C TYR A 5 17.48 47.96 20.61
N ASP A 6 16.29 48.48 20.93
CA ASP A 6 15.07 47.67 21.11
C ASP A 6 14.60 47.03 19.80
N LEU A 7 14.57 47.78 18.69
CA LEU A 7 14.21 47.23 17.36
C LEU A 7 15.16 46.11 16.89
N ARG A 8 16.45 46.21 17.25
CA ARG A 8 17.46 45.19 16.87
C ARG A 8 17.31 43.92 17.70
N GLN A 9 16.95 44.04 18.97
CA GLN A 9 16.62 42.91 19.85
C GLN A 9 15.33 42.22 19.40
N GLU A 10 14.32 42.99 19.01
CA GLU A 10 13.05 42.46 18.53
C GLU A 10 13.19 41.71 17.19
N ALA A 11 13.97 42.25 16.26
CA ALA A 11 14.32 41.55 15.01
C ALA A 11 15.09 40.24 15.24
N LEU A 12 15.99 40.21 16.23
CA LEU A 12 16.71 38.98 16.62
C LEU A 12 15.77 37.96 17.29
N ALA A 13 14.82 38.41 18.11
CA ALA A 13 13.82 37.56 18.73
C ALA A 13 12.89 36.91 17.68
N LEU A 14 12.39 37.69 16.71
CA LEU A 14 11.57 37.19 15.60
C LEU A 14 12.34 36.21 14.70
N SER A 15 13.61 36.48 14.42
CA SER A 15 14.50 35.56 13.67
C SER A 15 14.69 34.22 14.39
N ARG A 16 14.85 34.24 15.72
CA ARG A 16 14.96 33.02 16.54
C ARG A 16 13.64 32.25 16.60
N ALA A 17 12.52 32.95 16.78
CA ALA A 17 11.19 32.34 16.79
C ALA A 17 10.87 31.65 15.45
N ARG A 18 11.21 32.29 14.32
CA ARG A 18 11.04 31.69 12.97
C ARG A 18 11.89 30.43 12.78
N ARG A 19 13.15 30.44 13.20
CA ARG A 19 14.02 29.24 13.14
C ARG A 19 13.52 28.11 14.03
N SER A 20 13.04 28.43 15.23
CA SER A 20 12.45 27.46 16.16
C SER A 20 11.18 26.83 15.56
N LYS A 21 10.31 27.63 14.94
CA LYS A 21 9.10 27.15 14.26
C LYS A 21 9.42 26.24 13.05
N ILE A 22 10.43 26.58 12.25
CA ILE A 22 10.90 25.73 11.14
C ILE A 22 11.49 24.40 11.65
N ALA A 23 12.27 24.44 12.74
CA ALA A 23 12.86 23.24 13.34
C ALA A 23 11.82 22.34 14.02
N ALA A 24 10.77 22.93 14.61
CA ALA A 24 9.66 22.20 15.23
C ALA A 24 8.72 21.58 14.19
N GLY A 25 8.55 22.19 13.01
CA GLY A 25 7.69 21.66 11.94
C GLY A 25 8.34 20.56 11.09
N THR A 26 9.66 20.60 10.88
CA THR A 26 10.34 19.66 9.98
C THR A 26 10.63 18.29 10.61
N ARG A 27 10.85 18.21 11.93
CA ARG A 27 11.18 16.93 12.61
C ARG A 27 10.03 15.91 12.67
N PRO A 28 8.80 16.27 13.09
CA PRO A 28 7.72 15.28 13.19
C PRO A 28 7.17 14.86 11.82
N ALA A 29 7.18 15.73 10.81
CA ALA A 29 6.73 15.41 9.46
C ALA A 29 7.69 14.43 8.74
N ILE A 30 9.00 14.62 8.90
CA ILE A 30 10.01 13.72 8.30
C ILE A 30 10.04 12.37 9.04
N GLN A 31 9.82 12.34 10.36
CA GLN A 31 9.70 11.08 11.10
C GLN A 31 8.41 10.34 10.79
N ALA A 32 7.27 11.02 10.63
CA ALA A 32 6.02 10.40 10.22
C ALA A 32 6.09 9.84 8.79
N ALA A 33 6.72 10.55 7.87
CA ALA A 33 6.97 10.06 6.50
C ALA A 33 7.96 8.89 6.47
N ALA A 34 8.99 8.88 7.34
CA ALA A 34 9.94 7.77 7.42
C ALA A 34 9.36 6.51 8.07
N VAL A 35 8.47 6.66 9.06
CA VAL A 35 7.74 5.52 9.67
C VAL A 35 6.70 4.96 8.69
N ALA A 36 5.97 5.83 7.98
CA ALA A 36 5.04 5.40 6.92
C ALA A 36 5.75 4.73 5.73
N ALA A 37 6.98 5.13 5.40
CA ALA A 37 7.80 4.48 4.37
C ALA A 37 8.39 3.14 4.85
N ALA A 38 8.72 2.99 6.14
CA ALA A 38 9.27 1.77 6.71
C ALA A 38 8.22 0.65 6.92
N GLU A 39 6.93 1.01 7.08
CA GLU A 39 5.83 0.04 7.11
C GLU A 39 5.39 -0.44 5.70
N PHE A 40 5.98 0.12 4.63
CA PHE A 40 5.58 -0.14 3.24
C PHE A 40 6.58 -0.98 2.42
N GLU A 41 7.67 -1.47 3.01
CA GLU A 41 8.55 -2.47 2.39
C GLU A 41 8.01 -3.89 2.63
N GLU A 42 6.85 -4.19 2.02
CA GLU A 42 6.47 -5.57 1.76
C GLU A 42 7.41 -6.10 0.64
N PRO A 43 8.02 -7.29 0.77
CA PRO A 43 8.93 -7.79 -0.25
C PRO A 43 8.16 -7.99 -1.56
N GLN A 44 8.38 -7.11 -2.53
CA GLN A 44 7.92 -7.33 -3.89
C GLN A 44 8.67 -8.55 -4.45
N GLU A 45 8.05 -9.72 -4.38
CA GLU A 45 8.44 -10.85 -5.21
C GLU A 45 8.34 -10.40 -6.69
N PRO A 46 9.33 -10.74 -7.54
CA PRO A 46 9.33 -10.33 -8.94
C PRO A 46 8.23 -11.07 -9.72
N LEU A 47 7.02 -10.50 -9.73
CA LEU A 47 5.84 -10.97 -10.48
C LEU A 47 6.04 -10.97 -12.01
N ALA A 48 7.13 -10.41 -12.51
CA ALA A 48 7.38 -10.28 -13.95
C ALA A 48 7.74 -11.61 -14.65
N LEU A 49 8.15 -12.65 -13.92
CA LEU A 49 8.53 -13.94 -14.52
C LEU A 49 7.38 -14.95 -14.66
N ASP A 50 6.27 -14.80 -13.91
CA ASP A 50 5.18 -15.79 -13.91
C ASP A 50 4.09 -15.52 -14.97
N LEU A 51 3.89 -14.28 -15.40
CA LEU A 51 2.88 -13.93 -16.42
C LEU A 51 3.10 -14.64 -17.77
N HIS A 52 4.36 -14.89 -18.16
CA HIS A 52 4.68 -15.63 -19.38
C HIS A 52 4.41 -17.14 -19.25
N VAL A 53 4.61 -17.70 -18.05
CA VAL A 53 4.35 -19.11 -17.77
C VAL A 53 2.84 -19.37 -17.68
N GLU A 54 2.10 -18.45 -17.05
CA GLU A 54 0.64 -18.50 -16.95
C GLU A 54 -0.04 -18.30 -18.30
N THR A 55 0.43 -17.34 -19.12
CA THR A 55 -0.11 -17.17 -20.49
C THR A 55 0.17 -18.39 -21.37
N ALA A 56 1.35 -19.01 -21.26
CA ALA A 56 1.65 -20.25 -21.96
C ALA A 56 0.82 -21.46 -21.46
N ALA A 57 0.47 -21.50 -20.16
CA ALA A 57 -0.42 -22.50 -19.59
C ALA A 57 -1.88 -22.31 -20.07
N LEU A 58 -2.38 -21.08 -20.07
CA LEU A 58 -3.70 -20.71 -20.61
C LEU A 58 -3.81 -21.02 -22.10
N GLN A 59 -2.79 -20.72 -22.90
CA GLN A 59 -2.76 -21.08 -24.32
C GLN A 59 -2.74 -22.60 -24.56
N ARG A 60 -2.13 -23.38 -23.67
CA ARG A 60 -2.16 -24.86 -23.74
C ARG A 60 -3.54 -25.41 -23.35
N ALA A 61 -4.15 -24.89 -22.29
CA ALA A 61 -5.50 -25.27 -21.88
C ALA A 61 -6.54 -24.92 -22.97
N HIS A 62 -6.42 -23.74 -23.59
CA HIS A 62 -7.29 -23.32 -24.69
C HIS A 62 -7.11 -24.20 -25.94
N ARG A 63 -5.88 -24.60 -26.27
CA ARG A 63 -5.61 -25.56 -27.35
C ARG A 63 -6.20 -26.94 -27.06
N ALA A 64 -6.09 -27.43 -25.82
CA ALA A 64 -6.68 -28.70 -25.41
C ALA A 64 -8.22 -28.67 -25.48
N LEU A 65 -8.85 -27.56 -25.04
CA LEU A 65 -10.30 -27.37 -25.13
C LEU A 65 -10.79 -27.28 -26.58
N ARG A 66 -10.02 -26.61 -27.47
CA ARG A 66 -10.32 -26.60 -28.91
C ARG A 66 -10.21 -27.98 -29.54
N ALA A 67 -9.19 -28.77 -29.17
CA ALA A 67 -9.04 -30.13 -29.66
C ALA A 67 -10.21 -31.03 -29.22
N SER A 68 -10.73 -30.85 -27.99
CA SER A 68 -11.89 -31.60 -27.49
C SER A 68 -13.23 -31.12 -28.07
N ASN A 69 -13.35 -29.87 -28.52
CA ASN A 69 -14.59 -29.31 -29.10
C ASN A 69 -14.75 -29.56 -30.61
N THR A 70 -13.97 -30.46 -31.20
CA THR A 70 -14.09 -30.85 -32.61
C THR A 70 -15.28 -31.77 -32.91
N PHE A 71 -16.09 -32.14 -31.90
CA PHE A 71 -17.33 -32.89 -32.10
C PHE A 71 -18.53 -31.95 -32.23
N ALA A 72 -19.02 -31.84 -33.48
CA ALA A 72 -20.29 -31.26 -33.90
C ALA A 72 -20.50 -29.76 -33.58
N SER A 73 -19.80 -28.88 -34.32
CA SER A 73 -20.48 -27.64 -34.74
C SER A 73 -21.66 -28.02 -35.63
N PRO A 74 -22.84 -27.39 -35.48
CA PRO A 74 -23.92 -27.50 -36.46
C PRO A 74 -23.32 -27.19 -37.83
N LYS A 75 -23.66 -27.97 -38.86
CA LYS A 75 -23.35 -27.58 -40.24
C LYS A 75 -24.09 -26.28 -40.52
N TRP A 76 -23.42 -25.15 -40.33
CA TRP A 76 -23.80 -23.92 -41.00
C TRP A 76 -23.53 -24.20 -42.46
N THR A 77 -24.59 -24.47 -43.21
CA THR A 77 -24.53 -24.60 -44.65
C THR A 77 -24.00 -23.29 -45.20
N ASP A 78 -22.83 -23.38 -45.82
CA ASP A 78 -22.23 -22.31 -46.62
C ASP A 78 -23.18 -22.01 -47.80
N GLU A 79 -24.08 -21.05 -47.61
CA GLU A 79 -24.58 -20.25 -48.72
C GLU A 79 -23.91 -18.87 -48.65
N GLU A 80 -23.08 -18.63 -49.66
CA GLU A 80 -22.55 -17.32 -50.10
C GLU A 80 -21.43 -16.66 -49.27
N GLY A 81 -20.20 -17.10 -49.53
CA GLY A 81 -19.32 -16.26 -50.35
C GLY A 81 -18.68 -15.00 -49.76
N LEU A 82 -18.54 -14.84 -48.44
CA LEU A 82 -17.72 -13.76 -47.85
C LEU A 82 -16.66 -14.32 -46.91
N GLY A 83 -15.46 -14.50 -47.45
CA GLY A 83 -14.27 -14.97 -46.74
C GLY A 83 -13.68 -13.89 -45.81
N LEU A 84 -14.35 -13.61 -44.70
CA LEU A 84 -13.78 -12.85 -43.60
C LEU A 84 -13.25 -13.83 -42.55
N SER A 85 -11.93 -13.95 -42.45
CA SER A 85 -11.28 -14.67 -41.35
C SER A 85 -11.39 -13.82 -40.08
N TRP A 86 -12.31 -14.15 -39.19
CA TRP A 86 -12.39 -13.48 -37.89
C TRP A 86 -11.25 -13.99 -37.00
N PRO A 87 -10.35 -13.11 -36.50
CA PRO A 87 -9.33 -13.52 -35.54
C PRO A 87 -10.00 -14.04 -34.27
N CYS A 88 -9.39 -15.04 -33.63
CA CYS A 88 -9.90 -15.55 -32.37
C CYS A 88 -9.97 -14.42 -31.33
N PRO A 89 -11.13 -14.13 -30.70
CA PRO A 89 -11.28 -13.01 -29.78
C PRO A 89 -10.45 -13.15 -28.48
N VAL A 90 -9.87 -14.33 -28.24
CA VAL A 90 -9.10 -14.63 -27.01
C VAL A 90 -7.59 -14.56 -27.24
N CYS A 91 -7.09 -14.98 -28.41
CA CYS A 91 -5.64 -15.05 -28.67
C CYS A 91 -5.18 -14.28 -29.91
N GLY A 92 -6.10 -13.65 -30.66
CA GLY A 92 -5.78 -12.78 -31.81
C GLY A 92 -5.21 -13.50 -33.03
N THR A 93 -4.92 -14.80 -32.97
CA THR A 93 -4.36 -15.54 -34.09
C THR A 93 -5.40 -15.72 -35.20
N LEU A 94 -5.05 -15.22 -36.39
CA LEU A 94 -5.72 -15.49 -37.65
C LEU A 94 -5.47 -16.95 -38.02
N LEU A 95 -6.53 -17.71 -38.25
CA LEU A 95 -6.44 -19.08 -38.73
C LEU A 95 -5.90 -19.05 -40.16
N GLU A 96 -4.62 -19.37 -40.34
CA GLU A 96 -4.07 -19.63 -41.66
C GLU A 96 -4.80 -20.85 -42.26
N LYS A 97 -5.48 -20.63 -43.38
CA LYS A 97 -6.08 -21.69 -44.20
C LYS A 97 -4.97 -22.62 -44.66
N GLY A 98 -4.76 -23.75 -43.99
CA GLY A 98 -3.74 -24.68 -44.46
C GLY A 98 -3.53 -25.99 -43.73
N GLU A 99 -3.86 -26.13 -42.45
CA GLU A 99 -3.71 -27.42 -41.78
C GLU A 99 -5.01 -28.22 -41.86
N LYS A 100 -5.02 -29.23 -42.74
CA LYS A 100 -5.96 -30.35 -42.67
C LYS A 100 -5.79 -31.00 -41.30
N VAL A 101 -6.57 -30.56 -40.32
CA VAL A 101 -6.82 -31.29 -39.09
C VAL A 101 -7.42 -32.61 -39.52
N VAL A 102 -6.61 -33.67 -39.45
CA VAL A 102 -7.07 -35.05 -39.60
C VAL A 102 -8.11 -35.25 -38.52
N SER A 103 -9.39 -35.16 -38.90
CA SER A 103 -10.48 -35.55 -38.03
C SER A 103 -10.22 -37.00 -37.61
N PRO A 104 -10.11 -37.30 -36.31
CA PRO A 104 -10.06 -38.69 -35.88
C PRO A 104 -11.34 -39.33 -36.37
N SER A 105 -11.17 -40.32 -37.23
CA SER A 105 -12.20 -41.06 -37.94
C SER A 105 -13.42 -41.32 -37.07
N ALA A 106 -14.53 -40.65 -37.41
CA ALA A 106 -15.86 -41.15 -37.16
C ALA A 106 -15.97 -42.54 -37.81
N GLY A 107 -16.26 -43.56 -37.02
CA GLY A 107 -16.44 -44.92 -37.56
C GLY A 107 -16.05 -46.08 -36.65
N ALA A 108 -15.85 -45.89 -35.35
CA ALA A 108 -16.05 -46.99 -34.42
C ALA A 108 -17.54 -47.05 -34.10
N GLU A 109 -18.30 -47.82 -34.88
CA GLU A 109 -19.61 -48.30 -34.43
C GLU A 109 -19.38 -48.99 -33.09
N LEU A 110 -19.82 -48.35 -32.02
CA LEU A 110 -19.78 -48.94 -30.69
C LEU A 110 -20.81 -50.06 -30.69
N ASP A 111 -20.32 -51.30 -30.75
CA ASP A 111 -21.11 -52.52 -30.68
C ASP A 111 -21.77 -52.64 -29.29
N GLY A 112 -22.90 -51.96 -29.14
CA GLY A 112 -23.84 -52.13 -28.05
C GLY A 112 -23.96 -50.94 -27.07
N PRO A 113 -25.16 -50.74 -26.48
CA PRO A 113 -25.44 -49.63 -25.57
C PRO A 113 -24.55 -49.63 -24.31
N ALA A 114 -24.02 -50.78 -23.91
CA ALA A 114 -23.14 -50.90 -22.75
C ALA A 114 -21.77 -50.23 -22.95
N GLN A 115 -21.19 -50.28 -24.16
CA GLN A 115 -19.90 -49.62 -24.44
C GLN A 115 -20.07 -48.09 -24.58
N ALA A 116 -21.23 -47.64 -25.05
CA ALA A 116 -21.55 -46.21 -25.10
C ALA A 116 -21.67 -45.59 -23.69
N GLU A 117 -22.26 -46.31 -22.73
CA GLU A 117 -22.33 -45.87 -21.32
C GLU A 117 -20.94 -45.81 -20.66
N GLU A 118 -20.06 -46.78 -20.93
CA GLU A 118 -18.70 -46.79 -20.39
C GLU A 118 -17.85 -45.63 -20.93
N VAL A 119 -17.93 -45.36 -22.23
CA VAL A 119 -17.24 -44.23 -22.88
C VAL A 119 -17.78 -42.88 -22.39
N LEU A 120 -19.10 -42.76 -22.17
CA LEU A 120 -19.70 -41.57 -21.57
C LEU A 120 -19.30 -41.39 -20.11
N GLY A 121 -19.23 -42.47 -19.33
CA GLY A 121 -18.76 -42.46 -17.94
C GLY A 121 -17.32 -41.95 -17.83
N ALA A 122 -16.41 -42.51 -18.62
CA ALA A 122 -15.01 -42.06 -18.64
C ALA A 122 -14.87 -40.59 -19.07
N ARG A 123 -15.70 -40.12 -20.00
CA ARG A 123 -15.73 -38.71 -20.41
C ARG A 123 -16.24 -37.79 -19.30
N ILE A 124 -17.27 -38.19 -18.56
CA ILE A 124 -17.79 -37.43 -17.43
C ILE A 124 -16.73 -37.35 -16.32
N GLU A 125 -16.01 -38.43 -16.02
CA GLU A 125 -14.93 -38.43 -15.03
C GLU A 125 -13.80 -37.45 -15.42
N VAL A 126 -13.37 -37.45 -16.68
CA VAL A 126 -12.36 -36.49 -17.17
C VAL A 126 -12.86 -35.06 -17.08
N LEU A 127 -14.13 -34.80 -17.40
CA LEU A 127 -14.73 -33.46 -17.26
C LEU A 127 -14.85 -33.03 -15.79
N GLU A 128 -15.24 -33.92 -14.89
CA GLU A 128 -15.27 -33.63 -13.45
C GLU A 128 -13.88 -33.35 -12.88
N GLU A 129 -12.85 -34.09 -13.33
CA GLU A 129 -11.46 -33.85 -12.94
C GLU A 129 -10.97 -32.49 -13.46
N LEU A 130 -11.25 -32.15 -14.72
CA LEU A 130 -10.92 -30.83 -15.28
C LEU A 130 -11.67 -29.70 -14.56
N LEU A 131 -12.95 -29.87 -14.22
CA LEU A 131 -13.71 -28.92 -13.42
C LEU A 131 -13.15 -28.79 -12.00
N SER A 132 -12.69 -29.88 -11.40
CA SER A 132 -12.07 -29.86 -10.08
C SER A 132 -10.73 -29.11 -10.08
N LYS A 133 -9.93 -29.25 -11.15
CA LYS A 133 -8.65 -28.55 -11.35
C LYS A 133 -8.80 -27.07 -11.70
N THR A 134 -9.89 -26.70 -12.38
CA THR A 134 -10.17 -25.32 -12.79
C THR A 134 -10.88 -24.49 -11.71
N ARG A 135 -11.58 -25.12 -10.76
CA ARG A 135 -12.18 -24.43 -9.61
C ARG A 135 -11.19 -23.61 -8.75
N PRO A 136 -10.01 -24.12 -8.33
CA PRO A 136 -9.05 -23.32 -7.59
C PRO A 136 -8.52 -22.15 -8.42
N GLN A 137 -8.27 -22.36 -9.72
CA GLN A 137 -7.85 -21.29 -10.63
C GLN A 137 -8.93 -20.21 -10.79
N ALA A 138 -10.21 -20.58 -10.85
CA ALA A 138 -11.32 -19.64 -10.88
C ALA A 138 -11.44 -18.85 -9.55
N ALA A 139 -11.21 -19.50 -8.42
CA ALA A 139 -11.20 -18.84 -7.11
C ALA A 139 -10.02 -17.86 -6.98
N GLU A 140 -8.83 -18.24 -7.45
CA GLU A 140 -7.65 -17.37 -7.51
C GLU A 140 -7.88 -16.19 -8.46
N ALA A 141 -8.45 -16.42 -9.65
CA ALA A 141 -8.81 -15.35 -10.58
C ALA A 141 -9.82 -14.36 -9.96
N ALA A 142 -10.84 -14.87 -9.25
CA ALA A 142 -11.79 -14.02 -8.53
C ALA A 142 -11.13 -13.25 -7.37
N ALA A 143 -10.15 -13.84 -6.69
CA ALA A 143 -9.36 -13.16 -5.66
C ALA A 143 -8.45 -12.08 -6.27
N CYS A 144 -7.81 -12.33 -7.41
CA CYS A 144 -7.05 -11.34 -8.17
C CYS A 144 -7.94 -10.19 -8.64
N GLN A 145 -9.13 -10.47 -9.18
CA GLN A 145 -10.09 -9.44 -9.59
C GLN A 145 -10.55 -8.56 -8.42
N ARG A 146 -10.80 -9.14 -7.24
CA ARG A 146 -11.13 -8.36 -6.03
C ARG A 146 -9.97 -7.47 -5.59
N ARG A 147 -8.73 -7.99 -5.62
CA ARG A 147 -7.53 -7.19 -5.32
C ARG A 147 -7.34 -6.06 -6.32
N LEU A 148 -7.57 -6.31 -7.61
CA LEU A 148 -7.50 -5.29 -8.65
C LEU A 148 -8.53 -4.17 -8.42
N ARG A 149 -9.80 -4.53 -8.19
CA ARG A 149 -10.85 -3.52 -7.89
C ARG A 149 -10.56 -2.71 -6.63
N ALA A 150 -10.02 -3.36 -5.59
CA ALA A 150 -9.60 -2.66 -4.37
C ALA A 150 -8.43 -1.70 -4.62
N ALA A 151 -7.48 -2.09 -5.48
CA ALA A 151 -6.39 -1.21 -5.90
C ALA A 151 -6.90 -0.03 -6.75
N GLU A 152 -7.82 -0.27 -7.69
CA GLU A 152 -8.47 0.78 -8.50
C GLU A 152 -9.25 1.77 -7.63
N ALA A 153 -10.01 1.30 -6.64
CA ALA A 153 -10.69 2.18 -5.69
C ALA A 153 -9.68 3.04 -4.90
N LYS A 154 -8.59 2.42 -4.43
CA LYS A 154 -7.52 3.14 -3.71
C LYS A 154 -6.81 4.17 -4.60
N THR A 155 -6.65 3.92 -5.90
CA THR A 155 -6.08 4.91 -6.81
C THR A 155 -7.00 6.12 -6.99
N VAL A 156 -8.32 5.91 -7.08
CA VAL A 156 -9.30 7.02 -7.16
C VAL A 156 -9.27 7.85 -5.87
N ASP A 157 -9.19 7.20 -4.70
CA ASP A 157 -9.09 7.92 -3.43
C ASP A 157 -7.79 8.75 -3.32
N LEU A 158 -6.67 8.22 -3.82
CA LEU A 158 -5.39 8.92 -3.86
C LEU A 158 -5.39 10.10 -4.84
N GLU A 159 -6.04 9.95 -6.00
CA GLU A 159 -6.23 11.04 -6.96
C GLU A 159 -7.07 12.17 -6.35
N ALA A 160 -8.18 11.84 -5.69
CA ALA A 160 -9.01 12.82 -5.00
C ALA A 160 -8.25 13.54 -3.86
N ALA A 161 -7.41 12.81 -3.11
CA ALA A 161 -6.56 13.40 -2.08
C ALA A 161 -5.49 14.32 -2.66
N LEU A 162 -4.90 13.96 -3.80
CA LEU A 162 -3.91 14.79 -4.51
C LEU A 162 -4.55 16.08 -5.03
N ASP A 163 -5.74 15.99 -5.63
CA ASP A 163 -6.50 17.16 -6.09
C ASP A 163 -6.84 18.11 -4.94
N LEU A 164 -7.28 17.57 -3.79
CA LEU A 164 -7.56 18.37 -2.60
C LEU A 164 -6.29 19.07 -2.07
N ALA A 165 -5.16 18.35 -2.03
CA ALA A 165 -3.87 18.91 -1.63
C ALA A 165 -3.42 20.03 -2.58
N SER A 166 -3.59 19.85 -3.89
CA SER A 166 -3.26 20.88 -4.89
C SER A 166 -4.10 22.14 -4.69
N ARG A 167 -5.41 22.01 -4.52
CA ARG A 167 -6.30 23.16 -4.25
C ARG A 167 -5.91 23.90 -2.97
N THR A 168 -5.57 23.15 -1.92
CA THR A 168 -5.11 23.74 -0.66
C THR A 168 -3.80 24.49 -0.84
N CYS A 169 -2.88 23.97 -1.65
CA CYS A 169 -1.65 24.68 -1.99
C CYS A 169 -1.93 25.98 -2.75
N ASP A 170 -2.83 25.97 -3.74
CA ASP A 170 -3.20 27.16 -4.51
C ASP A 170 -3.86 28.24 -3.64
N GLU A 171 -4.73 27.85 -2.70
CA GLU A 171 -5.32 28.74 -1.69
C GLU A 171 -4.26 29.36 -0.76
N LEU A 172 -3.26 28.58 -0.34
CA LEU A 172 -2.16 29.09 0.48
C LEU A 172 -1.26 30.04 -0.30
N PHE A 173 -0.98 29.74 -1.58
CA PHE A 173 -0.19 30.62 -2.44
C PHE A 173 -0.89 31.95 -2.69
N SER A 174 -2.18 31.92 -3.06
CA SER A 174 -2.96 33.15 -3.27
C SER A 174 -3.06 34.00 -1.99
N THR A 175 -3.22 33.37 -0.82
CA THR A 175 -3.21 34.08 0.46
C THR A 175 -1.85 34.74 0.74
N LEU A 176 -0.75 34.04 0.45
CA LEU A 176 0.60 34.57 0.62
C LEU A 176 0.90 35.73 -0.35
N GLU A 177 0.41 35.66 -1.58
CA GLU A 177 0.51 36.75 -2.56
C GLU A 177 -0.23 38.00 -2.09
N LEU A 178 -1.45 37.84 -1.57
CA LEU A 178 -2.24 38.94 -1.01
C LEU A 178 -1.51 39.59 0.17
N GLN A 179 -1.01 38.79 1.12
CA GLN A 179 -0.23 39.30 2.26
C GLN A 179 1.05 40.00 1.82
N THR A 180 1.70 39.50 0.77
CA THR A 180 2.91 40.12 0.21
C THR A 180 2.57 41.48 -0.41
N ALA A 181 1.46 41.59 -1.15
CA ALA A 181 0.99 42.85 -1.72
C ALA A 181 0.62 43.86 -0.62
N GLU A 182 -0.12 43.44 0.41
CA GLU A 182 -0.44 44.28 1.57
C GLU A 182 0.81 44.78 2.29
N PHE A 183 1.78 43.91 2.52
CA PHE A 183 3.05 44.28 3.15
C PHE A 183 3.86 45.27 2.28
N GLN A 184 3.87 45.09 0.96
CA GLN A 184 4.52 46.03 0.05
C GLN A 184 3.83 47.40 0.05
N ALA A 185 2.49 47.43 0.08
CA ALA A 185 1.72 48.66 0.18
C ALA A 185 2.01 49.39 1.50
N PHE A 186 2.02 48.66 2.62
CA PHE A 186 2.41 49.19 3.93
C PHE A 186 3.84 49.76 3.92
N ALA A 187 4.81 49.01 3.37
CA ALA A 187 6.19 49.46 3.26
C ALA A 187 6.31 50.73 2.40
N ALA A 188 5.54 50.85 1.32
CA ALA A 188 5.48 52.05 0.49
C ALA A 188 4.92 53.26 1.27
N GLN A 189 3.85 53.06 2.05
CA GLN A 189 3.29 54.11 2.91
C GLN A 189 4.30 54.57 3.98
N VAL A 190 4.99 53.64 4.63
CA VAL A 190 6.05 53.97 5.62
C VAL A 190 7.17 54.76 4.96
N ARG A 191 7.62 54.38 3.76
CA ARG A 191 8.64 55.14 3.02
C ARG A 191 8.14 56.53 2.61
N ALA A 192 6.89 56.65 2.17
CA ALA A 192 6.31 57.95 1.82
C ALA A 192 6.21 58.88 3.03
N ALA A 193 5.85 58.34 4.20
CA ALA A 193 5.76 59.11 5.44
C ALA A 193 7.13 59.48 6.03
N ALA A 194 8.10 58.55 6.00
CA ALA A 194 9.43 58.74 6.59
C ALA A 194 10.45 59.41 5.65
N GLY A 195 10.23 59.35 4.33
CA GLY A 195 11.12 59.89 3.30
C GLY A 195 11.46 61.37 3.50
N PRO A 196 10.47 62.26 3.64
CA PRO A 196 10.73 63.69 3.87
C PRO A 196 11.54 63.96 5.14
N TRP A 197 11.32 63.16 6.19
CA TRP A 197 12.06 63.29 7.44
C TRP A 197 13.53 62.86 7.28
N LEU A 198 13.78 61.75 6.56
CA LEU A 198 15.14 61.29 6.24
C LEU A 198 15.89 62.28 5.35
N GLU A 199 15.22 62.87 4.35
CA GLU A 199 15.80 63.92 3.51
C GLU A 199 16.15 65.17 4.34
N GLN A 200 15.24 65.59 5.23
CA GLN A 200 15.49 66.71 6.13
C GLN A 200 16.66 66.44 7.08
N GLN A 201 16.78 65.21 7.60
CA GLN A 201 17.91 64.82 8.44
C GLN A 201 19.24 64.90 7.66
N ASN A 202 19.28 64.34 6.44
CA ASN A 202 20.47 64.41 5.59
C ASN A 202 20.86 65.85 5.25
N GLN A 203 19.89 66.72 4.94
CA GLN A 203 20.14 68.14 4.70
C GLN A 203 20.73 68.84 5.94
N LEU A 204 20.21 68.54 7.13
CA LEU A 204 20.72 69.08 8.39
C LEU A 204 22.15 68.60 8.67
N GLU A 205 22.46 67.33 8.41
CA GLU A 205 23.82 66.78 8.56
C GLU A 205 24.82 67.46 7.61
N VAL A 206 24.43 67.68 6.35
CA VAL A 206 25.25 68.42 5.37
C VAL A 206 25.48 69.87 5.82
N GLN A 207 24.43 70.57 6.28
CA GLN A 207 24.53 71.93 6.79
C GLN A 207 25.44 72.01 8.03
N LEU A 208 25.32 71.08 8.97
CA LEU A 208 26.19 70.98 10.15
C LEU A 208 27.66 70.76 9.75
N GLY A 209 27.91 69.89 8.77
CA GLY A 209 29.25 69.67 8.23
C GLY A 209 29.86 70.92 7.60
N ALA A 210 29.06 71.70 6.85
CA ALA A 210 29.50 72.96 6.25
C ALA A 210 29.83 74.02 7.31
N VAL A 211 28.99 74.15 8.34
CA VAL A 211 29.22 75.08 9.46
C VAL A 211 30.46 74.71 10.26
N LEU A 212 30.69 73.42 10.53
CA LEU A 212 31.90 72.96 11.23
C LEU A 212 33.18 73.23 10.43
N LYS A 213 33.14 73.09 9.10
CA LYS A 213 34.27 73.45 8.22
C LYS A 213 34.54 74.96 8.15
N ALA A 214 33.52 75.80 8.30
CA ALA A 214 33.68 77.26 8.28
C ALA A 214 34.25 77.85 9.59
N ILE A 215 34.20 77.11 10.70
CA ILE A 215 34.57 77.61 12.05
C ILE A 215 36.06 77.36 12.38
N THR A 216 36.83 76.70 11.52
CA THR A 216 38.29 76.56 11.67
C THR A 216 39.01 77.84 11.20
N LEU A 217 39.01 78.86 12.05
CA LEU A 217 39.94 80.00 11.97
C LEU A 217 41.01 79.86 13.07
N PRO A 218 42.30 80.02 12.75
CA PRO A 218 43.36 80.05 13.75
C PRO A 218 43.51 81.47 14.33
N GLY A 219 43.57 81.56 15.65
CA GLY A 219 43.83 82.80 16.39
C GLY A 219 43.19 82.75 17.77
N GLU A 220 43.71 83.49 18.75
CA GLU A 220 43.32 83.41 20.18
C GLU A 220 42.15 84.34 20.59
N LYS A 221 41.63 85.17 19.67
CA LYS A 221 40.42 85.99 19.88
C LYS A 221 39.03 85.29 19.78
N PRO A 222 38.85 84.09 19.16
CA PRO A 222 37.55 83.44 19.06
C PRO A 222 37.15 82.71 20.34
N ASN A 223 38.03 82.51 21.32
CA ASN A 223 37.62 81.84 22.57
C ASN A 223 36.78 82.76 23.47
N LYS A 224 37.13 84.06 23.55
CA LYS A 224 36.31 85.06 24.27
C LYS A 224 34.98 85.34 23.56
N LEU A 225 35.00 85.49 22.24
CA LEU A 225 33.77 85.61 21.44
C LEU A 225 32.94 84.32 21.44
N ARG A 226 33.55 83.13 21.55
CA ARG A 226 32.83 81.86 21.74
C ARG A 226 32.19 81.80 23.12
N GLU A 227 32.82 82.29 24.17
CA GLU A 227 32.23 82.36 25.52
C GLU A 227 31.08 83.38 25.60
N GLU A 228 31.23 84.57 25.02
CA GLU A 228 30.16 85.59 24.92
C GLU A 228 29.01 85.12 24.03
N LEU A 229 29.31 84.48 22.89
CA LEU A 229 28.29 83.89 22.03
C LEU A 229 27.65 82.66 22.68
N GLN A 230 28.37 81.88 23.51
CA GLN A 230 27.79 80.79 24.29
C GLN A 230 26.89 81.32 25.41
N THR A 231 27.25 82.42 26.07
CA THR A 231 26.41 83.02 27.12
C THR A 231 25.16 83.67 26.54
N GLU A 232 25.26 84.40 25.42
CA GLU A 232 24.08 84.91 24.71
C GLU A 232 23.27 83.80 24.04
N ARG A 233 23.90 82.74 23.50
CA ARG A 233 23.16 81.54 23.06
C ARG A 233 22.44 80.85 24.21
N ARG A 234 23.00 80.80 25.42
CA ARG A 234 22.32 80.28 26.62
C ARG A 234 21.16 81.18 27.02
N ARG A 235 21.31 82.50 27.02
CA ARG A 235 20.22 83.45 27.29
C ARG A 235 19.10 83.39 26.26
N LEU A 236 19.43 83.39 24.97
CA LEU A 236 18.48 83.21 23.87
C LEU A 236 17.88 81.80 23.87
N GLN A 237 18.61 80.75 24.23
CA GLN A 237 18.03 79.41 24.41
C GLN A 237 17.05 79.38 25.58
N VAL A 238 17.34 80.02 26.70
CA VAL A 238 16.43 80.07 27.86
C VAL A 238 15.18 80.89 27.52
N SER A 239 15.34 82.05 26.86
CA SER A 239 14.23 82.88 26.37
C SER A 239 13.38 82.18 25.30
N ARG A 240 14.02 81.56 24.29
CA ARG A 240 13.32 80.75 23.28
C ARG A 240 12.71 79.48 23.86
N ARG A 241 13.30 78.85 24.87
CA ARG A 241 12.69 77.71 25.58
C ARG A 241 11.47 78.16 26.38
N ARG A 242 11.47 79.35 26.98
CA ARG A 242 10.32 79.90 27.69
C ARG A 242 9.18 80.26 26.74
N SER A 243 9.47 81.01 25.67
CA SER A 243 8.50 81.35 24.63
C SER A 243 8.00 80.12 23.85
N ARG A 244 8.88 79.16 23.52
CA ARG A 244 8.47 77.88 22.90
C ARG A 244 7.70 77.00 23.87
N ARG A 245 7.98 77.03 25.18
CA ARG A 245 7.15 76.30 26.17
C ARG A 245 5.77 76.92 26.27
N GLU A 246 5.66 78.24 26.30
CA GLU A 246 4.37 78.94 26.34
C GLU A 246 3.57 78.75 25.04
N SER A 247 4.22 78.82 23.87
CA SER A 247 3.60 78.53 22.57
C SER A 247 3.27 77.03 22.41
N ALA A 248 4.16 76.12 22.82
CA ALA A 248 3.89 74.68 22.80
C ALA A 248 2.76 74.32 23.77
N GLN A 249 2.69 74.92 24.95
CA GLN A 249 1.57 74.71 25.89
C GLN A 249 0.25 75.21 25.30
N LYS A 250 0.23 76.34 24.60
CA LYS A 250 -0.97 76.83 23.89
C LYS A 250 -1.36 75.91 22.72
N HIS A 251 -0.40 75.47 21.91
CA HIS A 251 -0.66 74.53 20.83
C HIS A 251 -1.11 73.16 21.37
N GLU A 252 -0.50 72.67 22.43
CA GLU A 252 -0.85 71.40 23.07
C GLU A 252 -2.25 71.48 23.69
N ALA A 253 -2.62 72.60 24.32
CA ALA A 253 -3.98 72.84 24.79
C ALA A 253 -4.99 72.88 23.63
N THR A 254 -4.63 73.49 22.49
CA THR A 254 -5.48 73.55 21.30
C THR A 254 -5.63 72.19 20.63
N ILE A 255 -4.53 71.43 20.53
CA ILE A 255 -4.53 70.05 20.01
C ILE A 255 -5.38 69.17 20.90
N ARG A 256 -5.22 69.25 22.23
CA ARG A 256 -6.06 68.49 23.17
C ARG A 256 -7.54 68.87 23.00
N ALA A 257 -7.87 70.15 22.92
CA ALA A 257 -9.26 70.60 22.71
C ALA A 257 -9.85 70.12 21.38
N LEU A 258 -9.06 70.08 20.31
CA LEU A 258 -9.48 69.53 19.01
C LEU A 258 -9.62 68.00 19.05
N GLN A 259 -8.73 67.31 19.77
CA GLN A 259 -8.84 65.86 19.99
C GLN A 259 -10.10 65.50 20.78
N THR A 260 -10.46 66.28 21.81
CA THR A 260 -11.71 66.06 22.55
C THR A 260 -12.93 66.27 21.66
N LYS A 261 -12.95 67.34 20.84
CA LYS A 261 -14.04 67.60 19.89
C LYS A 261 -14.16 66.53 18.80
N LEU A 262 -13.03 66.00 18.33
CA LEU A 262 -13.01 64.90 17.36
C LEU A 262 -13.61 63.63 17.98
N LEU A 263 -13.21 63.29 19.21
CA LEU A 263 -13.75 62.15 19.96
C LEU A 263 -15.25 62.31 20.26
N GLU A 264 -15.72 63.52 20.57
CA GLU A 264 -17.13 63.82 20.79
C GLU A 264 -17.95 63.73 19.48
N ALA A 265 -17.37 64.13 18.34
CA ALA A 265 -18.01 64.02 17.03
C ALA A 265 -18.04 62.56 16.50
N GLU A 266 -17.01 61.77 16.79
CA GLU A 266 -16.92 60.36 16.40
C GLU A 266 -17.72 59.42 17.31
N ALA A 267 -18.04 59.84 18.54
CA ALA A 267 -18.81 59.05 19.49
C ALA A 267 -20.18 58.56 18.97
N PRO A 268 -21.06 59.42 18.39
CA PRO A 268 -22.35 58.96 17.87
C PRO A 268 -22.22 58.03 16.66
N GLU A 269 -21.28 58.29 15.74
CA GLU A 269 -21.04 57.43 14.57
C GLU A 269 -20.47 56.06 14.98
N ARG A 270 -19.56 56.03 15.96
CA ARG A 270 -19.08 54.76 16.54
C ARG A 270 -20.19 53.98 17.21
N THR A 271 -21.06 54.62 17.99
CA THR A 271 -22.18 53.90 18.64
C THR A 271 -23.17 53.31 17.63
N GLY A 272 -23.43 54.00 16.52
CA GLY A 272 -24.28 53.47 15.44
C GLY A 272 -23.64 52.27 14.74
N LEU A 273 -22.37 52.39 14.34
CA LEU A 273 -21.63 51.30 13.71
C LEU A 273 -21.46 50.09 14.64
N GLU A 274 -21.18 50.30 15.92
CA GLU A 274 -21.10 49.23 16.92
C GLU A 274 -22.44 48.51 17.11
N GLN A 275 -23.55 49.25 17.10
CA GLN A 275 -24.89 48.68 17.22
C GLN A 275 -25.26 47.87 15.97
N ASP A 276 -24.94 48.36 14.78
CA ASP A 276 -25.14 47.63 13.52
C ASP A 276 -24.26 46.38 13.45
N LEU A 277 -22.99 46.46 13.88
CA LEU A 277 -22.09 45.32 13.92
C LEU A 277 -22.59 44.25 14.90
N ARG A 278 -23.10 44.66 16.06
CA ARG A 278 -23.71 43.74 17.03
C ARG A 278 -24.96 43.08 16.46
N GLN A 279 -25.84 43.82 15.78
CA GLN A 279 -27.01 43.25 15.12
C GLN A 279 -26.63 42.26 14.01
N GLN A 280 -25.57 42.54 13.25
CA GLN A 280 -25.06 41.60 12.23
C GLN A 280 -24.48 40.35 12.88
N LEU A 281 -23.73 40.50 13.97
CA LEU A 281 -23.16 39.40 14.73
C LEU A 281 -24.27 38.50 15.30
N ASP A 282 -25.32 39.07 15.89
CA ASP A 282 -26.46 38.34 16.42
C ASP A 282 -27.24 37.61 15.32
N ARG A 283 -27.44 38.24 14.16
CA ARG A 283 -28.03 37.56 12.99
C ARG A 283 -27.17 36.42 12.48
N SER A 284 -25.85 36.58 12.50
CA SER A 284 -24.92 35.54 12.07
C SER A 284 -24.88 34.37 13.07
N SER A 285 -24.97 34.64 14.37
CA SER A 285 -25.00 33.59 15.39
C SER A 285 -26.29 32.78 15.35
N LEU A 286 -27.43 33.43 15.11
CA LEU A 286 -28.71 32.74 14.91
C LEU A 286 -28.67 31.82 13.69
N LYS A 287 -28.14 32.30 12.55
CA LYS A 287 -27.97 31.48 11.35
C LYS A 287 -26.99 30.32 11.56
N ALA A 288 -25.91 30.54 12.31
CA ALA A 288 -24.98 29.47 12.67
C ALA A 288 -25.68 28.39 13.52
N SER A 289 -26.47 28.80 14.52
CA SER A 289 -27.25 27.89 15.35
C SER A 289 -28.30 27.10 14.56
N GLU A 290 -28.98 27.74 13.59
CA GLU A 290 -29.92 27.07 12.68
C GLU A 290 -29.22 26.02 11.81
N LEU A 291 -28.04 26.36 11.26
CA LEU A 291 -27.25 25.42 10.46
C LEU A 291 -26.71 24.25 11.29
N GLU A 292 -26.25 24.51 12.52
CA GLU A 292 -25.82 23.46 13.45
C GLU A 292 -26.99 22.51 13.80
N SER A 293 -28.18 23.06 14.04
CA SER A 293 -29.38 22.26 14.29
C SER A 293 -29.77 21.41 13.07
N ALA A 294 -29.74 21.99 11.87
CA ALA A 294 -30.02 21.28 10.62
C ALA A 294 -29.01 20.15 10.34
N LEU A 295 -27.72 20.41 10.61
CA LEU A 295 -26.66 19.42 10.45
C LEU A 295 -26.79 18.29 11.47
N ALA A 296 -27.15 18.60 12.72
CA ALA A 296 -27.45 17.58 13.73
C ALA A 296 -28.66 16.71 13.34
N GLN A 297 -29.71 17.30 12.76
CA GLN A 297 -30.86 16.54 12.25
C GLN A 297 -30.47 15.64 11.05
N GLN A 298 -29.62 16.12 10.14
CA GLN A 298 -29.12 15.29 9.03
C GLN A 298 -28.25 14.14 9.54
N GLN A 299 -27.38 14.39 10.51
CA GLN A 299 -26.56 13.34 11.12
C GLN A 299 -27.44 12.29 11.81
N ALA A 300 -28.48 12.70 12.54
CA ALA A 300 -29.42 11.77 13.17
C ALA A 300 -30.11 10.86 12.13
N LYS A 301 -30.62 11.43 11.03
CA LYS A 301 -31.21 10.65 9.93
C LYS A 301 -30.21 9.70 9.28
N ALA A 302 -28.99 10.16 9.00
CA ALA A 302 -27.94 9.32 8.43
C ALA A 302 -27.55 8.18 9.38
N THR A 303 -27.55 8.40 10.70
CA THR A 303 -27.31 7.32 11.66
C THR A 303 -28.43 6.29 11.69
N GLU A 304 -29.70 6.73 11.56
CA GLU A 304 -30.86 5.84 11.49
C GLU A 304 -30.81 4.97 10.23
N GLU A 305 -30.58 5.58 9.06
CA GLU A 305 -30.39 4.87 7.78
C GLU A 305 -29.20 3.89 7.84
N ALA A 306 -28.08 4.30 8.47
CA ALA A 306 -26.93 3.42 8.63
C ALA A 306 -27.23 2.22 9.55
N THR A 307 -28.06 2.39 10.58
CA THR A 307 -28.49 1.26 11.43
C THR A 307 -29.42 0.31 10.69
N GLU A 308 -30.31 0.82 9.83
CA GLU A 308 -31.19 0.00 9.01
C GLU A 308 -30.41 -0.80 7.96
N LEU A 309 -29.45 -0.17 7.27
CA LEU A 309 -28.58 -0.86 6.32
C LEU A 309 -27.71 -1.93 7.00
N LYS A 310 -27.20 -1.67 8.20
CA LYS A 310 -26.46 -2.67 8.99
C LYS A 310 -27.32 -3.87 9.34
N ALA A 311 -28.59 -3.67 9.71
CA ALA A 311 -29.53 -4.75 9.99
C ALA A 311 -29.82 -5.58 8.72
N GLN A 312 -29.98 -4.94 7.56
CA GLN A 312 -30.18 -5.63 6.28
C GLN A 312 -28.95 -6.47 5.89
N VAL A 313 -27.73 -5.94 6.06
CA VAL A 313 -26.49 -6.68 5.79
C VAL A 313 -26.37 -7.89 6.70
N ALA A 314 -26.63 -7.74 8.00
CA ALA A 314 -26.60 -8.86 8.95
C ALA A 314 -27.58 -9.97 8.57
N ALA A 315 -28.80 -9.63 8.14
CA ALA A 315 -29.79 -10.61 7.69
C ALA A 315 -29.35 -11.35 6.41
N LEU A 316 -28.66 -10.65 5.49
CA LEU A 316 -28.10 -11.27 4.28
C LEU A 316 -26.91 -12.19 4.61
N GLU A 317 -26.07 -11.80 5.56
CA GLU A 317 -24.93 -12.60 6.03
C GLU A 317 -25.41 -13.89 6.72
N GLU A 318 -26.39 -13.81 7.61
CA GLU A 318 -27.01 -14.99 8.25
C GLU A 318 -27.60 -15.94 7.20
N GLY A 319 -28.29 -15.40 6.19
CA GLY A 319 -28.82 -16.18 5.07
C GLY A 319 -27.72 -16.84 4.21
N ALA A 320 -26.60 -16.17 4.01
CA ALA A 320 -25.45 -16.71 3.28
C ALA A 320 -24.74 -17.81 4.08
N GLU A 321 -24.56 -17.63 5.38
CA GLU A 321 -23.99 -18.63 6.27
C GLU A 321 -24.86 -19.89 6.33
N ALA A 322 -26.18 -19.74 6.45
CA ALA A 322 -27.11 -20.87 6.44
C ALA A 322 -26.98 -21.70 5.15
N LYS A 323 -26.92 -21.05 3.98
CA LYS A 323 -26.71 -21.72 2.69
C LYS A 323 -25.34 -22.39 2.59
N GLN A 324 -24.29 -21.77 3.16
CA GLN A 324 -22.96 -22.39 3.20
C GLN A 324 -22.92 -23.62 4.09
N ARG A 325 -23.57 -23.59 5.27
CA ARG A 325 -23.69 -24.74 6.17
C ARG A 325 -24.43 -25.89 5.49
N GLU A 326 -25.56 -25.60 4.84
CA GLU A 326 -26.33 -26.60 4.08
C GLU A 326 -25.49 -27.21 2.93
N ALA A 327 -24.77 -26.38 2.18
CA ALA A 327 -23.88 -26.86 1.12
C ALA A 327 -22.70 -27.69 1.64
N HIS A 328 -22.15 -27.34 2.81
CA HIS A 328 -21.09 -28.09 3.46
C HIS A 328 -21.59 -29.45 3.97
N GLU A 329 -22.75 -29.48 4.63
CA GLU A 329 -23.36 -30.70 5.12
C GLU A 329 -23.73 -31.66 3.99
N ALA A 330 -24.22 -31.14 2.85
CA ALA A 330 -24.44 -31.92 1.64
C ALA A 330 -23.13 -32.52 1.08
N LYS A 331 -22.02 -31.77 1.10
CA LYS A 331 -20.70 -32.27 0.69
C LYS A 331 -20.17 -33.37 1.62
N VAL A 332 -20.27 -33.17 2.93
CA VAL A 332 -19.87 -34.17 3.93
C VAL A 332 -20.68 -35.44 3.79
N SER A 333 -21.99 -35.32 3.57
CA SER A 333 -22.89 -36.46 3.35
C SER A 333 -22.53 -37.24 2.08
N ARG A 334 -22.22 -36.55 0.97
CA ARG A 334 -21.71 -37.19 -0.26
C ARG A 334 -20.35 -37.86 -0.05
N ALA A 335 -19.44 -37.25 0.70
CA ALA A 335 -18.13 -37.82 0.99
C ALA A 335 -18.23 -39.10 1.83
N LYS A 336 -19.10 -39.11 2.85
CA LYS A 336 -19.37 -40.30 3.68
C LYS A 336 -19.93 -41.46 2.85
N LEU A 337 -20.87 -41.19 1.93
CA LEU A 337 -21.41 -42.20 1.01
C LEU A 337 -20.34 -42.73 0.02
N ARG A 338 -19.39 -41.89 -0.40
CA ARG A 338 -18.28 -42.30 -1.28
C ARG A 338 -17.29 -43.21 -0.54
N ILE A 339 -16.95 -42.90 0.71
CA ILE A 339 -16.06 -43.73 1.54
C ILE A 339 -16.70 -45.11 1.83
N GLN A 340 -18.01 -45.16 2.09
CA GLN A 340 -18.73 -46.43 2.29
C GLN A 340 -18.77 -47.29 1.02
N ARG A 341 -18.83 -46.69 -0.18
CA ARG A 341 -18.79 -47.44 -1.45
C ARG A 341 -17.40 -47.89 -1.90
N THR A 342 -16.32 -47.26 -1.42
CA THR A 342 -14.94 -47.63 -1.80
C THR A 342 -14.18 -48.44 -0.75
N GLY A 343 -14.81 -48.69 0.42
CA GLY A 343 -14.14 -49.23 1.61
C GLY A 343 -13.85 -50.73 1.64
N GLU A 344 -14.39 -51.56 0.73
CA GLU A 344 -14.30 -53.02 0.88
C GLU A 344 -13.37 -53.75 -0.12
N GLY A 345 -12.58 -53.04 -0.95
CA GLY A 345 -11.72 -53.77 -1.90
C GLY A 345 -10.54 -53.05 -2.56
N LYS A 346 -10.38 -51.74 -2.42
CA LYS A 346 -9.17 -51.07 -2.92
C LYS A 346 -8.04 -51.23 -1.88
N GLY A 347 -7.39 -52.39 -1.99
CA GLY A 347 -6.51 -52.98 -0.98
C GLY A 347 -5.29 -52.15 -0.59
N LEU A 348 -4.62 -52.61 0.48
CA LEU A 348 -3.41 -52.03 1.09
C LEU A 348 -2.39 -51.46 0.08
N VAL A 349 -2.35 -52.03 -1.12
CA VAL A 349 -1.51 -51.63 -2.25
C VAL A 349 -1.68 -50.17 -2.66
N ALA A 350 -2.90 -49.72 -2.89
CA ALA A 350 -3.16 -48.36 -3.36
C ALA A 350 -2.74 -47.34 -2.29
N ARG A 351 -3.00 -47.68 -1.02
CA ARG A 351 -2.62 -46.88 0.13
C ARG A 351 -1.10 -46.76 0.29
N SER A 352 -0.36 -47.85 0.09
CA SER A 352 1.09 -47.79 0.12
C SER A 352 1.61 -46.85 -0.96
N LEU A 353 1.19 -47.01 -2.22
CA LEU A 353 1.63 -46.16 -3.33
C LEU A 353 1.27 -44.67 -3.14
N GLU A 354 0.10 -44.37 -2.57
CA GLU A 354 -0.32 -43.00 -2.24
C GLU A 354 0.59 -42.35 -1.19
N VAL A 355 0.99 -43.10 -0.17
CA VAL A 355 1.93 -42.63 0.86
C VAL A 355 3.31 -42.35 0.24
N LEU A 356 3.79 -43.22 -0.66
CA LEU A 356 5.06 -43.01 -1.36
C LEU A 356 5.02 -41.76 -2.23
N SER A 357 3.94 -41.52 -2.98
CA SER A 357 3.82 -40.36 -3.87
C SER A 357 3.64 -39.04 -3.12
N THR A 358 2.90 -39.06 -2.01
CA THR A 358 2.67 -37.87 -1.18
C THR A 358 3.94 -37.45 -0.45
N GLY A 359 4.76 -38.44 -0.07
CA GLY A 359 5.97 -38.22 0.68
C GLY A 359 5.74 -38.02 2.18
N VAL A 360 6.78 -38.32 2.95
CA VAL A 360 6.74 -38.34 4.41
C VAL A 360 8.06 -37.82 4.98
N VAL A 361 8.02 -37.40 6.23
CA VAL A 361 9.23 -37.03 6.97
C VAL A 361 9.80 -38.28 7.63
N VAL A 362 11.08 -38.55 7.38
CA VAL A 362 11.82 -39.69 7.92
C VAL A 362 13.19 -39.24 8.40
N TYR A 363 13.84 -40.06 9.21
CA TYR A 363 15.24 -39.88 9.55
C TYR A 363 16.10 -40.75 8.63
N LYS A 364 17.05 -40.14 7.91
CA LYS A 364 18.03 -40.84 7.08
C LYS A 364 19.35 -40.97 7.81
N LEU A 365 19.94 -42.17 7.82
CA LEU A 365 21.28 -42.39 8.37
C LEU A 365 22.33 -41.82 7.40
N CYS A 366 23.12 -40.87 7.87
CA CYS A 366 24.17 -40.27 7.06
C CYS A 366 25.43 -41.17 7.08
N ALA A 367 25.87 -41.60 5.90
CA ALA A 367 27.00 -42.52 5.75
C ALA A 367 28.32 -41.98 6.32
N GLY A 368 28.54 -40.66 6.27
CA GLY A 368 29.80 -40.05 6.70
C GLY A 368 29.98 -39.94 8.22
N ASN A 369 28.90 -39.64 8.95
CA ASN A 369 28.98 -39.37 10.40
C ASN A 369 28.18 -40.36 11.27
N GLY A 370 27.44 -41.30 10.66
CA GLY A 370 26.61 -42.27 11.38
C GLY A 370 25.45 -41.65 12.16
N LYS A 371 25.08 -40.39 11.87
CA LYS A 371 23.98 -39.70 12.56
C LYS A 371 22.71 -39.72 11.72
N TRP A 372 21.58 -39.90 12.39
CA TRP A 372 20.25 -39.73 11.82
C TRP A 372 19.96 -38.27 11.52
N GLN A 373 19.44 -37.99 10.33
CA GLN A 373 19.10 -36.65 9.88
C GLN A 373 17.69 -36.64 9.32
N GLU A 374 16.85 -35.72 9.77
CA GLU A 374 15.48 -35.59 9.29
C GLU A 374 15.45 -35.16 7.82
N ARG A 375 14.65 -35.84 7.00
CA ARG A 375 14.54 -35.64 5.56
C ARG A 375 13.09 -35.82 5.13
N PHE A 376 12.65 -35.03 4.16
CA PHE A 376 11.41 -35.29 3.45
C PHE A 376 11.70 -36.27 2.32
N LEU A 377 11.08 -37.46 2.34
CA LEU A 377 11.28 -38.58 1.42
C LEU A 377 9.99 -38.83 0.62
N ALA A 378 10.08 -38.90 -0.70
CA ALA A 378 8.96 -39.22 -1.57
C ALA A 378 9.43 -39.99 -2.81
N VAL A 379 8.56 -40.83 -3.37
CA VAL A 379 8.73 -41.34 -4.74
C VAL A 379 8.12 -40.32 -5.68
N THR A 380 8.92 -39.82 -6.60
CA THR A 380 8.39 -38.97 -7.68
C THR A 380 7.97 -39.87 -8.83
N PRO A 381 6.70 -39.81 -9.27
CA PRO A 381 6.28 -40.56 -10.44
C PRO A 381 7.10 -40.13 -11.65
N ALA A 382 7.36 -41.08 -12.54
CA ALA A 382 8.04 -40.83 -13.80
C ALA A 382 7.28 -39.75 -14.60
N PRO A 383 7.86 -38.58 -14.92
CA PRO A 383 7.38 -37.82 -16.08
C PRO A 383 7.57 -38.69 -17.33
N PRO A 384 6.90 -38.39 -18.46
CA PRO A 384 6.96 -39.21 -19.68
C PRO A 384 8.37 -39.47 -20.25
N ALA A 385 9.41 -38.84 -19.72
CA ALA A 385 10.81 -38.98 -20.15
C ALA A 385 11.81 -39.39 -19.04
N ALA A 386 11.41 -39.61 -17.77
CA ALA A 386 12.38 -39.98 -16.71
C ALA A 386 11.89 -41.16 -15.86
N PRO A 387 12.77 -42.08 -15.45
CA PRO A 387 12.39 -43.21 -14.62
C PRO A 387 11.93 -42.75 -13.23
N GLU A 388 11.03 -43.54 -12.63
CA GLU A 388 10.62 -43.34 -11.25
C GLU A 388 11.84 -43.30 -10.33
N SER A 389 11.81 -42.39 -9.37
CA SER A 389 12.96 -42.20 -8.48
C SER A 389 12.51 -41.88 -7.06
N LEU A 390 13.25 -42.46 -6.11
CA LEU A 390 13.15 -42.14 -4.70
C LEU A 390 13.98 -40.89 -4.43
N LYS A 391 13.33 -39.84 -3.93
CA LYS A 391 13.94 -38.53 -3.70
C LYS A 391 13.82 -38.13 -2.24
N TRP A 392 14.88 -37.51 -1.71
CA TRP A 392 14.81 -36.89 -0.40
C TRP A 392 15.51 -35.53 -0.32
N SER A 393 14.94 -34.61 0.46
CA SER A 393 15.48 -33.25 0.66
C SER A 393 15.76 -32.96 2.13
N LYS A 394 16.57 -31.92 2.38
CA LYS A 394 16.82 -31.37 3.72
C LYS A 394 15.72 -30.40 4.17
N ASP A 395 14.90 -29.90 3.24
CA ASP A 395 13.86 -28.91 3.51
C ASP A 395 12.57 -29.60 3.97
N VAL A 396 12.56 -29.96 5.25
CA VAL A 396 11.43 -30.64 5.91
C VAL A 396 10.25 -29.68 6.07
N SER A 397 10.51 -28.42 6.40
CA SER A 397 9.48 -27.42 6.72
C SER A 397 8.55 -27.13 5.56
N ARG A 398 9.10 -27.03 4.33
CA ARG A 398 8.28 -26.73 3.15
C ARG A 398 7.68 -27.98 2.53
N ARG A 399 8.09 -29.19 2.95
CA ARG A 399 7.73 -30.47 2.32
C ARG A 399 7.94 -30.44 0.80
N ARG A 400 9.01 -29.77 0.37
CA ARG A 400 9.38 -29.60 -1.04
C ARG A 400 10.68 -30.33 -1.31
N LEU A 401 10.75 -30.95 -2.48
CA LEU A 401 11.97 -31.61 -2.97
C LEU A 401 12.88 -30.58 -3.65
N SER A 402 13.32 -29.55 -2.93
CA SER A 402 14.32 -28.59 -3.42
C SER A 402 15.72 -29.22 -3.32
N SER A 403 16.45 -29.27 -4.45
CA SER A 403 17.79 -29.91 -4.55
C SER A 403 17.85 -31.32 -3.93
N PRO A 404 16.95 -32.24 -4.35
CA PRO A 404 16.84 -33.53 -3.70
C PRO A 404 18.05 -34.40 -4.04
N SER A 405 18.46 -35.22 -3.08
CA SER A 405 19.20 -36.42 -3.42
C SER A 405 18.24 -37.42 -4.09
N VAL A 406 18.72 -38.11 -5.11
CA VAL A 406 17.89 -38.97 -5.96
C VAL A 406 18.50 -40.36 -6.05
N VAL A 407 17.64 -41.38 -6.00
CA VAL A 407 17.96 -42.77 -6.33
C VAL A 407 16.96 -43.22 -7.38
N PRO A 408 17.39 -43.50 -8.62
CA PRO A 408 16.53 -44.13 -9.61
C PRO A 408 16.04 -45.48 -9.09
N LEU A 409 14.72 -45.75 -9.16
CA LEU A 409 14.18 -47.02 -8.67
C LEU A 409 14.73 -48.22 -9.44
N LYS A 410 15.10 -48.03 -10.71
CA LYS A 410 15.79 -49.04 -11.53
C LYS A 410 17.14 -49.52 -10.96
N GLU A 411 17.78 -48.74 -10.09
CA GLU A 411 19.05 -49.11 -9.45
C GLU A 411 18.84 -49.84 -8.12
N VAL A 412 17.60 -49.89 -7.61
CA VAL A 412 17.26 -50.56 -6.36
C VAL A 412 17.24 -52.06 -6.59
N VAL A 413 18.11 -52.76 -5.87
CA VAL A 413 18.27 -54.23 -5.95
C VAL A 413 17.45 -54.92 -4.86
N HIS A 414 17.34 -54.30 -3.69
CA HIS A 414 16.66 -54.88 -2.55
C HIS A 414 16.12 -53.79 -1.62
N VAL A 415 14.99 -54.06 -0.98
CA VAL A 415 14.40 -53.24 0.07
C VAL A 415 14.21 -54.11 1.30
N GLY A 416 14.79 -53.70 2.42
CA GLY A 416 14.81 -54.46 3.67
C GLY A 416 14.05 -53.74 4.74
N PHE A 417 13.41 -54.52 5.58
CA PHE A 417 12.61 -54.04 6.69
C PHE A 417 13.23 -54.54 8.00
N GLY A 418 13.10 -53.75 9.06
CA GLY A 418 13.59 -54.16 10.37
C GLY A 418 15.00 -53.64 10.69
N SER A 419 15.45 -53.98 11.90
CA SER A 419 16.81 -53.72 12.40
C SER A 419 17.86 -54.50 11.64
N ASP A 420 17.52 -55.67 11.10
CA ASP A 420 18.47 -56.55 10.41
C ASP A 420 18.99 -55.94 9.10
N ALA A 421 18.22 -55.02 8.52
CA ALA A 421 18.58 -54.23 7.36
C ALA A 421 19.59 -53.11 7.66
N LEU A 422 19.79 -52.77 8.95
CA LEU A 422 20.70 -51.71 9.37
C LEU A 422 22.15 -52.20 9.52
N PRO A 423 23.14 -51.29 9.44
CA PRO A 423 24.52 -51.60 9.82
C PRO A 423 24.59 -52.12 11.27
N GLU A 424 25.54 -53.00 11.56
CA GLU A 424 25.67 -53.69 12.85
C GLU A 424 25.62 -52.74 14.06
N LYS A 425 26.26 -51.57 13.94
CA LYS A 425 26.29 -50.52 14.98
C LYS A 425 24.91 -49.94 15.34
N HIS A 426 23.93 -50.07 14.45
CA HIS A 426 22.58 -49.51 14.59
C HIS A 426 21.49 -50.57 14.76
N ARG A 427 21.85 -51.86 14.88
CA ARG A 427 20.86 -52.95 15.04
C ARG A 427 20.06 -52.90 16.34
N GLN A 428 20.55 -52.16 17.35
CA GLN A 428 19.87 -51.99 18.64
C GLN A 428 18.69 -51.00 18.60
N GLU A 429 18.44 -50.35 17.46
CA GLU A 429 17.32 -49.41 17.30
C GLU A 429 15.97 -50.13 17.16
N VAL A 430 14.87 -49.39 17.36
CA VAL A 430 13.50 -49.90 17.20
C VAL A 430 13.32 -50.46 15.79
N SER A 431 13.31 -51.78 15.70
CA SER A 431 13.46 -52.53 14.45
C SER A 431 12.35 -52.21 13.45
N TRP A 432 11.11 -52.19 13.91
CA TRP A 432 9.91 -52.12 13.07
C TRP A 432 9.68 -50.76 12.38
N CYS A 433 10.38 -49.70 12.78
CA CYS A 433 10.28 -48.39 12.12
C CYS A 433 11.41 -48.16 11.11
N CYS A 434 12.30 -49.13 10.91
CA CYS A 434 13.48 -48.97 10.07
C CYS A 434 13.33 -49.74 8.75
N PHE A 435 13.83 -49.14 7.68
CA PHE A 435 13.93 -49.81 6.38
C PHE A 435 15.20 -49.34 5.65
N SER A 436 15.69 -50.19 4.75
CA SER A 436 16.89 -49.92 3.97
C SER A 436 16.64 -50.19 2.49
N VAL A 437 17.26 -49.35 1.66
CA VAL A 437 17.21 -49.44 0.20
C VAL A 437 18.62 -49.71 -0.28
N TRP A 438 18.84 -50.88 -0.87
CA TRP A 438 20.13 -51.25 -1.45
C TRP A 438 20.13 -51.03 -2.95
N THR A 439 21.17 -50.36 -3.42
CA THR A 439 21.51 -50.26 -4.83
C THR A 439 22.75 -51.09 -5.12
N ALA A 440 23.10 -51.27 -6.39
CA ALA A 440 24.34 -51.94 -6.78
C ALA A 440 25.60 -51.28 -6.19
N GLN A 441 25.57 -49.98 -5.91
CA GLN A 441 26.75 -49.21 -5.47
C GLN A 441 26.78 -48.96 -3.96
N ARG A 442 25.61 -48.82 -3.32
CA ARG A 442 25.52 -48.40 -1.91
C ARG A 442 24.15 -48.71 -1.30
N SER A 443 24.10 -48.68 0.04
CA SER A 443 22.86 -48.77 0.82
C SER A 443 22.44 -47.40 1.37
N PHE A 444 21.13 -47.23 1.53
CA PHE A 444 20.53 -46.09 2.20
C PHE A 444 19.60 -46.59 3.30
N HIS A 445 19.77 -46.05 4.51
CA HIS A 445 19.00 -46.50 5.68
C HIS A 445 18.11 -45.37 6.17
N PHE A 446 16.85 -45.71 6.45
CA PHE A 446 15.81 -44.77 6.85
C PHE A 446 15.09 -45.29 8.10
N LYS A 447 14.60 -44.37 8.90
CA LYS A 447 13.80 -44.60 10.10
C LYS A 447 12.57 -43.71 10.05
N ALA A 448 11.40 -44.32 9.96
CA ALA A 448 10.12 -43.64 9.94
C ALA A 448 9.68 -43.24 11.36
N GLY A 449 8.70 -42.34 11.44
CA GLY A 449 8.08 -41.94 12.72
C GLY A 449 7.17 -43.03 13.31
N ASP A 450 6.63 -43.92 12.47
CA ASP A 450 5.80 -45.05 12.86
C ASP A 450 6.08 -46.30 12.00
N GLU A 451 5.60 -47.45 12.48
CA GLU A 451 5.73 -48.74 11.78
C GLU A 451 4.95 -48.76 10.47
N ARG A 452 3.77 -48.14 10.44
CA ARG A 452 2.89 -48.13 9.26
C ARG A 452 3.51 -47.38 8.08
N ILE A 453 4.22 -46.28 8.31
CA ILE A 453 4.94 -45.57 7.24
C ILE A 453 6.08 -46.45 6.73
N ALA A 454 6.85 -47.08 7.61
CA ALA A 454 7.92 -47.98 7.20
C ALA A 454 7.39 -49.17 6.38
N GLU A 455 6.32 -49.82 6.83
CA GLU A 455 5.61 -50.89 6.12
C GLU A 455 5.12 -50.42 4.74
N ASN A 456 4.45 -49.27 4.67
CA ASN A 456 3.99 -48.72 3.40
C ASN A 456 5.14 -48.45 2.45
N PHE A 457 6.25 -47.89 2.92
CA PHE A 457 7.45 -47.67 2.10
C PHE A 457 8.04 -48.97 1.59
N VAL A 458 8.17 -50.00 2.43
CA VAL A 458 8.69 -51.31 2.02
C VAL A 458 7.76 -51.97 1.00
N LEU A 459 6.45 -52.02 1.27
CA LEU A 459 5.46 -52.63 0.37
C LEU A 459 5.32 -51.87 -0.95
N GLY A 460 5.37 -50.54 -0.90
CA GLY A 460 5.32 -49.70 -2.09
C GLY A 460 6.58 -49.85 -2.94
N LEU A 461 7.76 -49.73 -2.33
CA LEU A 461 9.04 -49.83 -3.06
C LEU A 461 9.33 -51.25 -3.54
N SER A 462 8.78 -52.29 -2.92
CA SER A 462 8.94 -53.67 -3.40
C SER A 462 8.06 -54.00 -4.60
N ARG A 463 7.07 -53.15 -4.89
CA ARG A 463 6.16 -53.32 -6.03
C ARG A 463 6.57 -52.52 -7.26
N LEU A 464 7.19 -51.36 -7.03
CA LEU A 464 7.83 -50.57 -8.07
C LEU A 464 9.15 -51.25 -8.48
#